data_AF-A0A6G3MNF2-F1
#
_entry.id   AF-A0A6G3MNF2-F1
#
_cell.length_a   1.000
_cell.length_b   1.000
_cell.length_c   1.000
_cell.angle_alpha   90.00
_cell.angle_beta   90.00
_cell.angle_gamma   90.00
#
_symmetry.space_group_name_H-M   'P 1'
#
loop_
_entity.id
_entity.type
_entity.pdbx_description
1 polymer ?
#
loop_
_entity_poly.entity_id
_entity_poly.type
_entity_poly.pdbx_seq_one_letter_code
_entity_poly.pdbx_strand_id
1 'polypeptide(L)'
;ITQYFQNDLKKLKLLENSSYDWRSHLYYCIHNPGSRQDIDYDHTSCLSDFSAPVSPKLILGGYENDPVEANVLVLTYIVNNNGISRLNAAVEAWEKMLLLYLK
;
A
#
# COMPACT_ATOMS: atom_id res chain seq x y z
N ILE A 1 -0.70 2.81 0.17
CA ILE A 1 -0.59 3.33 -1.21
C ILE A 1 0.66 2.82 -1.95
N THR A 2 1.84 2.80 -1.31
CA THR A 2 3.11 2.31 -1.89
C THR A 2 3.07 0.85 -2.36
N GLN A 3 2.15 0.04 -1.81
CA GLN A 3 1.93 -1.33 -2.23
C GLN A 3 1.47 -1.48 -3.69
N TYR A 4 0.83 -0.45 -4.29
CA TYR A 4 0.55 -0.45 -5.73
C TYR A 4 1.83 -0.41 -6.58
N PHE A 5 2.96 -0.02 -5.98
CA PHE A 5 4.29 -0.07 -6.59
C PHE A 5 5.16 -1.15 -5.96
N GLN A 6 4.56 -2.10 -5.24
CA GLN A 6 5.23 -3.20 -4.53
C GLN A 6 6.37 -2.72 -3.60
N ASN A 7 6.20 -1.53 -3.01
CA ASN A 7 7.23 -0.86 -2.19
C ASN A 7 8.60 -0.69 -2.90
N ASP A 8 8.61 -0.66 -4.24
CA ASP A 8 9.82 -0.47 -5.06
C ASP A 8 9.89 0.96 -5.62
N LEU A 9 10.92 1.68 -5.20
CA LEU A 9 11.15 3.05 -5.66
C LEU A 9 11.41 3.15 -7.16
N LYS A 10 11.98 2.10 -7.79
CA LYS A 10 12.19 2.07 -9.24
C LYS A 10 10.85 2.06 -9.96
N LYS A 11 9.89 1.26 -9.48
CA LYS A 11 8.52 1.20 -10.03
C LYS A 11 7.78 2.51 -9.84
N LEU A 12 7.92 3.17 -8.68
CA LEU A 12 7.33 4.50 -8.46
C LEU A 12 7.87 5.56 -9.42
N LYS A 13 9.11 5.41 -9.88
CA LYS A 13 9.79 6.36 -10.78
C LYS A 13 9.77 5.93 -12.25
N LEU A 14 9.06 4.87 -12.60
CA LEU A 14 8.88 4.49 -14.00
C LEU A 14 8.18 5.62 -14.75
N LEU A 15 8.61 5.86 -15.98
CA LEU A 15 7.98 6.81 -16.89
C LEU A 15 7.82 8.23 -16.29
N GLU A 16 8.72 8.61 -15.37
CA GLU A 16 8.73 9.93 -14.74
C GLU A 16 8.80 11.03 -15.82
N ASN A 17 7.96 12.05 -15.69
CA ASN A 17 7.73 13.12 -16.67
C ASN A 17 7.03 12.70 -17.98
N SER A 18 6.35 11.55 -18.01
CA SER A 18 5.43 11.17 -19.10
C SER A 18 3.96 11.37 -18.72
N SER A 19 3.06 11.23 -19.70
CA SER A 19 1.60 11.23 -19.46
C SER A 19 1.10 10.01 -18.68
N TYR A 20 1.91 8.95 -18.61
CA TYR A 20 1.62 7.70 -17.92
C TYR A 20 2.59 7.53 -16.75
N ASP A 21 2.71 8.55 -15.89
CA ASP A 21 3.56 8.49 -14.71
C ASP A 21 2.87 7.80 -13.51
N TRP A 22 3.48 7.83 -12.34
CA TRP A 22 2.92 7.20 -11.13
C TRP A 22 1.48 7.61 -10.81
N ARG A 23 1.03 8.80 -11.25
CA ARG A 23 -0.33 9.29 -10.98
C ARG A 23 -1.36 8.50 -11.79
N SER A 24 -1.06 8.21 -13.07
CA SER A 24 -1.96 7.40 -13.89
C SER A 24 -2.05 5.97 -13.36
N HIS A 25 -0.91 5.40 -12.97
CA HIS A 25 -0.86 4.07 -12.38
C HIS A 25 -1.64 4.00 -11.06
N LEU A 26 -1.45 4.99 -10.19
CA LEU A 26 -2.18 5.08 -8.94
C LEU A 26 -3.69 5.18 -9.17
N TYR A 27 -4.13 6.05 -10.09
CA TYR A 27 -5.54 6.18 -10.47
C TYR A 27 -6.09 4.84 -10.97
N TYR A 28 -5.35 4.17 -11.86
CA TYR A 28 -5.74 2.86 -12.40
C TYR A 28 -5.89 1.80 -11.31
N CYS A 29 -4.91 1.68 -10.40
CA CYS A 29 -4.92 0.68 -9.34
C CYS A 29 -5.94 0.96 -8.23
N ILE A 30 -6.25 2.24 -7.95
CA ILE A 30 -7.36 2.59 -7.05
C ILE A 30 -8.68 2.03 -7.58
N HIS A 31 -8.92 2.15 -8.89
CA HIS A 31 -10.16 1.68 -9.52
C HIS A 31 -10.13 0.18 -9.85
N ASN A 32 -8.94 -0.41 -10.02
CA ASN A 32 -8.74 -1.80 -10.43
C ASN A 32 -7.72 -2.53 -9.54
N PRO A 33 -7.94 -2.63 -8.21
CA PRO A 33 -6.93 -3.11 -7.26
C PRO A 33 -6.54 -4.58 -7.44
N GLY A 34 -7.35 -5.36 -8.16
CA GLY A 34 -7.06 -6.75 -8.52
C GLY A 34 -6.35 -6.92 -9.86
N SER A 35 -6.03 -5.84 -10.58
CA SER A 35 -5.35 -5.92 -11.87
C SER A 35 -3.92 -6.42 -11.70
N ARG A 36 -3.55 -7.38 -12.55
CA ARG A 36 -2.19 -7.94 -12.56
C ARG A 36 -1.23 -7.13 -13.43
N GLN A 37 -1.76 -6.29 -14.31
CA GLN A 37 -0.96 -5.54 -15.29
C GLN A 37 -1.70 -4.26 -15.68
N ASP A 38 -1.06 -3.13 -15.43
CA ASP A 38 -1.34 -1.84 -16.05
C ASP A 38 -0.47 -1.71 -17.30
N ILE A 39 -1.09 -1.81 -18.48
CA ILE A 39 -0.39 -1.80 -19.77
C ILE A 39 0.26 -0.44 -20.04
N ASP A 40 -0.36 0.64 -19.54
CA ASP A 40 0.12 2.00 -19.76
C ASP A 40 1.32 2.33 -18.87
N TYR A 41 1.52 1.57 -17.78
CA TYR A 41 2.60 1.74 -16.81
C TYR A 41 3.57 0.54 -16.80
N ASP A 42 4.14 0.21 -17.97
CA ASP A 42 5.16 -0.85 -18.14
C ASP A 42 4.72 -2.23 -17.61
N HIS A 43 3.44 -2.59 -17.83
CA HIS A 43 2.84 -3.83 -17.33
C HIS A 43 2.95 -4.01 -15.80
N THR A 44 3.05 -2.92 -15.04
CA THR A 44 3.17 -2.97 -13.58
C THR A 44 1.89 -3.50 -12.95
N SER A 45 2.02 -4.40 -11.97
CA SER A 45 0.89 -4.98 -11.24
C SER A 45 0.31 -4.00 -10.22
N CYS A 46 -1.01 -4.05 -9.99
CA CYS A 46 -1.65 -3.37 -8.86
C CYS A 46 -1.67 -4.21 -7.57
N LEU A 47 -1.20 -5.46 -7.63
CA LEU A 47 -1.11 -6.31 -6.45
C LEU A 47 0.05 -5.86 -5.55
N SER A 48 -0.06 -6.11 -4.26
CA SER A 48 1.02 -5.88 -3.30
C SER A 48 2.29 -6.69 -3.61
N ASP A 49 3.38 -6.40 -2.91
CA ASP A 49 4.59 -7.23 -2.91
C ASP A 49 4.33 -8.69 -2.47
N PHE A 50 3.29 -8.92 -1.67
CA PHE A 50 2.77 -10.24 -1.31
C PHE A 50 1.68 -10.77 -2.26
N SER A 51 1.55 -10.20 -3.47
CA SER A 51 0.69 -10.68 -4.56
C SER A 51 -0.81 -10.72 -4.24
N ALA A 52 -1.30 -9.82 -3.38
CA ALA A 52 -2.73 -9.70 -3.08
C ALA A 52 -3.28 -8.31 -3.46
N PRO A 53 -4.57 -8.19 -3.80
CA PRO A 53 -5.19 -6.90 -4.04
C PRO A 53 -5.19 -6.04 -2.77
N VAL A 54 -4.86 -4.75 -2.93
CA VAL A 54 -4.97 -3.77 -1.83
C VAL A 54 -6.20 -2.91 -2.08
N SER A 55 -7.23 -3.07 -1.23
CA SER A 55 -8.45 -2.27 -1.31
C SER A 55 -8.15 -0.80 -0.96
N PRO A 56 -8.60 0.17 -1.78
CA PRO A 56 -8.47 1.61 -1.48
C PRO A 56 -9.00 1.98 -0.09
N LYS A 57 -10.09 1.34 0.34
CA LYS A 57 -10.73 1.56 1.66
C LYS A 57 -9.82 1.21 2.86
N LEU A 58 -8.77 0.40 2.65
CA LEU A 58 -7.83 0.02 3.70
C LEU A 58 -6.63 0.97 3.79
N ILE A 59 -6.39 1.79 2.76
CA ILE A 59 -5.16 2.60 2.61
C ILE A 59 -5.42 4.08 2.38
N LEU A 60 -6.66 4.48 2.15
CA LEU A 60 -7.10 5.86 1.88
C LEU A 60 -8.30 6.19 2.76
N GLY A 61 -8.38 7.43 3.23
CA GLY A 61 -9.49 7.93 4.03
C GLY A 61 -9.75 9.42 3.82
N GLY A 62 -10.85 9.91 4.37
CA GLY A 62 -11.25 11.31 4.30
C GLY A 62 -11.70 11.77 2.91
N TYR A 63 -12.33 10.86 2.15
CA TYR A 63 -13.04 11.14 0.91
C TYR A 63 -14.51 10.75 1.08
N GLU A 64 -15.41 11.39 0.33
CA GLU A 64 -16.85 11.11 0.38
C GLU A 64 -17.27 10.06 -0.66
N ASN A 65 -16.84 10.25 -1.92
CA ASN A 65 -17.31 9.44 -3.04
C ASN A 65 -16.16 8.72 -3.76
N ASP A 66 -15.10 9.44 -4.10
CA ASP A 66 -14.00 8.91 -4.89
C ASP A 66 -12.72 8.78 -4.04
N PRO A 67 -12.13 7.58 -3.89
CA PRO A 67 -10.89 7.40 -3.15
C PRO A 67 -9.71 8.24 -3.68
N VAL A 68 -9.74 8.71 -4.93
CA VAL A 68 -8.69 9.61 -5.45
C VAL A 68 -8.70 10.99 -4.79
N GLU A 69 -9.81 11.38 -4.16
CA GLU A 69 -9.97 12.64 -3.43
C GLU A 69 -9.50 12.54 -1.95
N ALA A 70 -8.96 11.39 -1.55
CA ALA A 70 -8.55 11.15 -0.17
C ALA A 70 -7.50 12.15 0.34
N ASN A 71 -7.70 12.64 1.57
CA ASN A 71 -6.76 13.52 2.27
C ASN A 71 -6.00 12.80 3.40
N VAL A 72 -6.32 11.54 3.68
CA VAL A 72 -5.64 10.70 4.67
C VAL A 72 -5.05 9.46 3.99
N LEU A 73 -3.78 9.20 4.29
CA LEU A 73 -3.12 7.93 3.97
C LEU A 73 -3.14 7.04 5.21
N VAL A 74 -3.52 5.77 5.03
CA VAL A 74 -3.53 4.76 6.10
C VAL A 74 -2.41 3.75 5.87
N LEU A 75 -1.62 3.51 6.91
CA LEU A 75 -0.58 2.49 6.96
C LEU A 75 -0.92 1.48 8.06
N THR A 76 -1.09 0.22 7.67
CA THR A 76 -1.49 -0.87 8.57
C THR A 76 -0.42 -1.95 8.59
N TYR A 77 0.11 -2.25 9.77
CA TYR A 77 0.97 -3.40 10.02
C TYR A 77 0.12 -4.51 10.65
N ILE A 78 0.05 -5.67 10.00
CA ILE A 78 -0.64 -6.85 10.54
C ILE A 78 0.41 -7.77 11.15
N VAL A 79 0.26 -8.08 12.44
CA VAL A 79 1.14 -8.96 13.19
C VAL A 79 0.38 -10.19 13.70
N ASN A 80 1.08 -11.33 13.79
CA ASN A 80 0.48 -12.56 14.28
C ASN A 80 0.27 -12.49 15.79
N ASN A 81 -0.99 -12.63 16.22
CA ASN A 81 -1.33 -12.83 17.62
C ASN A 81 -1.34 -14.32 17.95
N ASN A 82 -0.33 -14.80 18.69
CA ASN A 82 -0.31 -16.18 19.14
C ASN A 82 -1.27 -16.34 20.31
N GLY A 83 -2.11 -17.38 20.28
CA GLY A 83 -3.01 -17.71 21.41
C GLY A 83 -2.28 -18.10 22.71
N ILE A 84 -0.96 -18.22 22.68
CA ILE A 84 -0.11 -18.49 23.84
C ILE A 84 0.69 -17.22 24.16
N SER A 85 0.30 -16.52 25.22
CA SER A 85 0.87 -15.22 25.61
C SER A 85 2.40 -15.17 25.64
N ARG A 86 3.09 -16.23 26.11
CA ARG A 86 4.56 -16.25 26.13
C ARG A 86 5.21 -16.13 24.75
N LEU A 87 4.51 -16.49 23.68
CA LEU A 87 4.99 -16.39 22.30
C LEU A 87 4.80 -14.98 21.72
N ASN A 88 4.04 -14.11 22.39
CA ASN A 88 3.81 -12.73 21.95
C ASN A 88 4.85 -11.74 22.47
N ALA A 89 5.73 -12.13 23.39
CA ALA A 89 6.72 -11.22 23.99
C ALA A 89 7.59 -10.50 22.95
N ALA A 90 7.96 -11.18 21.86
CA ALA A 90 8.73 -10.58 20.77
C ALA A 90 7.89 -9.55 19.96
N VAL A 91 6.61 -9.83 19.73
CA VAL A 91 5.68 -8.92 19.04
C VAL A 91 5.45 -7.66 19.88
N GLU A 92 5.18 -7.82 21.18
CA GLU A 92 5.01 -6.70 22.10
C GLU A 92 6.27 -5.82 22.19
N ALA A 93 7.46 -6.42 22.18
CA ALA A 93 8.71 -5.68 22.16
C ALA A 93 8.89 -4.88 20.86
N TRP A 94 8.54 -5.48 19.72
CA TRP A 94 8.54 -4.80 18.43
C TRP A 94 7.55 -3.63 18.39
N GLU A 95 6.33 -3.81 18.88
CA GLU A 95 5.30 -2.75 18.97
C GLU A 95 5.77 -1.57 19.83
N LYS A 96 6.42 -1.84 20.97
CA LYS A 96 7.02 -0.78 21.80
C LYS A 96 8.08 0.03 21.06
N MET A 97 8.93 -0.63 20.30
CA MET A 97 9.95 0.04 19.49
C MET A 97 9.34 0.85 18.35
N LEU A 98 8.28 0.34 17.72
CA LEU A 98 7.54 1.07 16.69
C LEU A 98 6.93 2.36 17.26
N LEU A 99 6.30 2.29 18.44
CA LEU A 99 5.75 3.46 19.11
C LEU A 99 6.80 4.49 19.50
N LEU A 100 8.01 4.05 19.86
CA LEU A 100 9.14 4.95 20.13
C LEU A 100 9.68 5.60 18.86
N TYR A 101 9.71 4.87 17.74
CA TYR A 101 10.19 5.38 16.45
C TYR A 101 9.23 6.40 15.83
N LEU A 102 7.92 6.27 16.05
CA LEU A 102 6.89 7.15 15.48
C LEU A 102 6.62 8.43 16.29
N LYS A 103 7.16 8.53 17.52
CA LYS A 103 7.05 9.71 18.39
C LYS A 103 8.19 10.68 18.14
#